data_AF-B3T9J4-F1
#
_entry.id   AF-B3T9J4-F1
#
_cell.length_a   1.000
_cell.length_b   1.000
_cell.length_c   1.000
_cell.angle_alpha   90.00
_cell.angle_beta   90.00
_cell.angle_gamma   90.00
#
_symmetry.space_group_name_H-M   'P 1'
#
loop_
_entity.id
_entity.type
_entity.pdbx_description
1 polymer ?
#
loop_
_entity_poly.entity_id
_entity_poly.type
_entity_poly.pdbx_seq_one_letter_code
_entity_poly.pdbx_strand_id
1 'polypeptide(L)'
;MEKQEQQVILTLEMLDKFQFLQLEQICKEVCGRIPSPPRVYDKVINVEYEHHINRDDYTKFILKEMEFSEIKNFATKYNILK
;
A
#
# COMPACT_ATOMS: atom_id res chain seq x y z
N MET A 1 -21.17 0.49 -13.46
CA MET A 1 -20.12 0.55 -12.45
C MET A 1 -20.16 -0.74 -11.68
N GLU A 2 -19.17 -1.58 -11.94
CA GLU A 2 -19.09 -2.92 -11.38
C GLU A 2 -18.73 -2.83 -9.89
N LYS A 3 -19.29 -3.70 -9.05
CA LYS A 3 -19.08 -3.68 -7.58
C LYS A 3 -17.60 -3.65 -7.17
N GLN A 4 -16.72 -4.21 -7.99
CA GLN A 4 -15.27 -4.19 -7.79
C GLN A 4 -14.65 -2.79 -7.91
N GLU A 5 -15.06 -1.99 -8.89
CA GLU A 5 -14.52 -0.62 -9.07
C GLU A 5 -14.85 0.26 -7.86
N GLN A 6 -16.08 0.15 -7.33
CA GLN A 6 -16.49 0.87 -6.12
C GLN A 6 -15.66 0.46 -4.90
N GLN A 7 -15.35 -0.83 -4.76
CA GLN A 7 -14.54 -1.32 -3.64
C GLN A 7 -13.09 -0.84 -3.73
N VAL A 8 -12.51 -0.78 -4.94
CA VAL A 8 -11.17 -0.22 -5.15
C VAL A 8 -11.15 1.27 -4.78
N ILE A 9 -12.13 2.05 -5.23
CA ILE A 9 -12.24 3.48 -4.91
C ILE A 9 -12.32 3.69 -3.40
N LEU A 10 -13.21 2.98 -2.70
CA LEU A 10 -13.35 3.07 -1.24
C LEU A 10 -12.06 2.68 -0.51
N THR A 11 -11.35 1.68 -1.03
CA THR A 11 -10.06 1.26 -0.46
C THR A 11 -9.02 2.36 -0.61
N LEU A 12 -8.94 2.98 -1.80
CA LEU A 12 -8.03 4.11 -2.06
C LEU A 12 -8.33 5.31 -1.16
N GLU A 13 -9.60 5.71 -1.04
CA GLU A 13 -10.04 6.79 -0.15
C GLU A 13 -9.69 6.53 1.32
N MET A 14 -9.74 5.27 1.74
CA MET A 14 -9.35 4.87 3.09
C MET A 14 -7.84 4.95 3.29
N LEU A 15 -7.06 4.40 2.35
CA LEU A 15 -5.60 4.44 2.41
C LEU A 15 -5.07 5.87 2.33
N ASP A 16 -5.79 6.80 1.70
CA ASP A 16 -5.39 8.21 1.66
C ASP A 16 -5.28 8.83 3.06
N LYS A 17 -6.05 8.32 4.03
CA LYS A 17 -6.03 8.78 5.43
C LYS A 17 -4.86 8.19 6.23
N PHE A 18 -4.17 7.18 5.72
CA PHE A 18 -3.05 6.56 6.40
C PHE A 18 -1.79 7.40 6.24
N GLN A 19 -1.03 7.56 7.31
CA GLN A 19 0.34 8.06 7.25
C GLN A 19 1.27 7.01 6.64
N PHE A 20 2.42 7.43 6.13
CA PHE A 20 3.39 6.53 5.51
C PHE A 20 3.79 5.35 6.42
N LEU A 21 4.11 5.62 7.69
CA LEU A 21 4.46 4.57 8.65
C LEU A 21 3.29 3.60 8.93
N GLN A 22 2.04 4.07 8.82
CA GLN A 22 0.86 3.23 8.99
C GLN A 22 0.66 2.30 7.79
N LEU A 23 1.03 2.73 6.58
CA LEU A 23 1.04 1.87 5.39
C LEU A 23 2.10 0.78 5.48
N GLU A 24 3.29 1.11 6.01
CA GLU A 24 4.31 0.10 6.29
C GLU A 24 3.85 -0.89 7.36
N GLN A 25 3.24 -0.37 8.43
CA GLN A 25 2.78 -1.18 9.55
C GLN A 25 1.67 -2.17 9.15
N ILE A 26 0.68 -1.74 8.37
CA ILE A 26 -0.38 -2.65 7.92
C ILE A 26 0.18 -3.77 7.04
N CYS A 27 1.13 -3.47 6.15
CA CYS A 27 1.81 -4.49 5.34
C CYS A 27 2.52 -5.53 6.21
N LYS A 28 3.23 -5.10 7.25
CA LYS A 28 3.90 -6.00 8.20
C LYS A 28 2.91 -6.82 9.03
N GLU A 29 1.83 -6.22 9.53
CA GLU A 29 0.88 -6.91 10.41
C GLU A 29 -0.04 -7.87 9.66
N VAL A 30 -0.51 -7.50 8.47
CA VAL A 30 -1.47 -8.32 7.70
C VAL A 30 -0.74 -9.33 6.82
N CYS A 31 0.29 -8.89 6.09
CA CYS A 31 0.99 -9.74 5.11
C CYS A 31 2.32 -10.33 5.62
N GLY A 32 2.83 -9.90 6.78
CA GLY A 32 4.14 -10.31 7.29
C GLY A 32 5.33 -9.78 6.47
N ARG A 33 5.09 -8.92 5.47
CA ARG A 33 6.10 -8.43 4.52
C ARG A 33 5.73 -7.05 3.97
N ILE A 34 6.71 -6.35 3.42
CA ILE A 34 6.54 -5.06 2.72
C ILE A 34 6.70 -5.26 1.21
N PRO A 35 6.21 -4.32 0.36
CA PRO A 35 6.53 -4.32 -1.07
C PRO A 35 8.05 -4.38 -1.29
N SER A 36 8.45 -5.03 -2.38
CA SER A 36 9.86 -5.01 -2.79
C SER A 36 10.21 -3.65 -3.39
N PRO A 37 11.42 -3.11 -3.11
CA PRO A 37 11.89 -1.90 -3.75
C PRO A 37 11.84 -2.01 -5.28
N PRO A 38 11.25 -1.03 -5.99
CA PRO A 38 11.28 -1.06 -7.45
C PRO A 38 12.72 -0.89 -7.93
N ARG A 39 13.11 -1.67 -8.94
CA ARG A 39 14.41 -1.53 -9.59
C ARG A 39 14.30 -0.59 -10.77
N VAL A 40 15.24 0.34 -10.85
CA VAL A 40 15.33 1.30 -11.95
C VAL A 40 16.66 1.09 -12.65
N TYR A 41 16.58 0.92 -13.98
CA TYR A 41 17.76 0.89 -14.83
C TYR A 41 18.05 2.29 -15.35
N ASP A 42 19.19 2.84 -14.94
CA ASP A 42 19.66 4.14 -15.41
C ASP A 42 20.54 3.95 -16.64
N LYS A 43 20.05 4.44 -17.77
CA LYS A 43 20.71 4.35 -19.08
C LYS A 43 21.95 5.24 -19.20
N VAL A 44 22.08 6.28 -18.38
CA VAL A 44 23.20 7.23 -18.43
C VAL A 44 24.44 6.60 -17.81
N ILE A 45 24.26 5.95 -16.66
CA ILE A 45 25.35 5.28 -15.93
C ILE A 45 25.42 3.78 -16.20
N ASN A 46 24.46 3.21 -16.94
CA ASN A 46 24.36 1.79 -17.29
C ASN A 46 24.34 0.87 -16.06
N VAL A 47 23.60 1.25 -15.02
CA VAL A 47 23.49 0.52 -13.74
C VAL A 47 22.03 0.37 -13.35
N GLU A 48 21.68 -0.80 -12.82
CA GLU A 48 20.40 -1.07 -12.16
C GLU A 48 20.57 -0.86 -10.65
N TYR A 49 19.68 -0.06 -10.04
CA TYR A 49 19.67 0.14 -8.60
C TYR A 49 18.26 0.09 -8.02
N GLU A 50 18.17 -0.24 -6.74
CA GLU A 50 16.93 -0.23 -5.99
C GLU A 50 16.53 1.22 -5.66
N HIS A 51 15.28 1.55 -5.91
CA HIS A 51 14.72 2.85 -5.55
C HIS A 51 13.96 2.75 -4.22
N HIS A 52 13.89 3.87 -3.50
CA HIS A 52 13.15 3.92 -2.24
C HIS A 52 11.66 3.62 -2.48
N ILE A 53 11.10 2.77 -1.63
CA ILE A 53 9.66 2.46 -1.64
C ILE A 53 8.90 3.73 -1.25
N ASN A 54 7.98 4.14 -2.10
CA ASN A 54 7.12 5.30 -1.84
C ASN A 54 5.70 4.86 -1.43
N ARG A 55 4.84 5.85 -1.19
CA ARG A 55 3.43 5.63 -0.82
C ARG A 55 2.69 4.78 -1.84
N ASP A 56 2.91 5.04 -3.13
CA ASP A 56 2.19 4.36 -4.21
C ASP A 56 2.56 2.88 -4.29
N ASP A 57 3.81 2.53 -3.98
CA ASP A 57 4.26 1.14 -3.90
C ASP A 57 3.50 0.39 -2.79
N TYR A 58 3.35 1.01 -1.61
CA TYR A 58 2.54 0.45 -0.53
C TYR A 58 1.07 0.34 -0.92
N THR A 59 0.48 1.38 -1.52
CA THR A 59 -0.92 1.37 -1.94
C THR A 59 -1.21 0.27 -2.95
N LYS A 60 -0.35 0.09 -3.96
CA LYS A 60 -0.47 -0.98 -4.96
C LYS A 60 -0.33 -2.36 -4.35
N PHE A 61 0.59 -2.52 -3.40
CA PHE A 61 0.77 -3.77 -2.68
C PHE A 61 -0.47 -4.11 -1.85
N ILE A 62 -0.99 -3.16 -1.09
CA ILE A 62 -2.20 -3.35 -0.27
C ILE A 62 -3.40 -3.72 -1.14
N LEU A 63 -3.64 -3.00 -2.23
CA LEU A 63 -4.75 -3.30 -3.15
C LEU A 63 -4.67 -4.70 -3.78
N LYS A 64 -3.45 -5.23 -3.93
CA LYS A 64 -3.22 -6.54 -4.52
C LYS A 64 -3.33 -7.67 -3.51
N GLU A 65 -2.86 -7.45 -2.29
CA GLU A 65 -2.58 -8.51 -1.32
C GLU A 65 -3.56 -8.54 -0.14
N MET A 66 -4.39 -7.51 0.04
CA MET A 66 -5.29 -7.38 1.19
C MET A 66 -6.74 -7.21 0.77
N GLU A 67 -7.64 -7.77 1.57
CA GLU A 67 -9.07 -7.48 1.47
C GLU A 67 -9.42 -6.15 2.16
N PHE A 68 -10.44 -5.46 1.65
CA PHE A 68 -10.96 -4.24 2.26
C PHE A 68 -11.33 -4.40 3.75
N SER A 69 -11.81 -5.58 4.13
CA SER A 69 -12.16 -5.94 5.52
C SER A 69 -10.94 -5.86 6.45
N GLU A 70 -9.78 -6.36 6.02
CA GLU A 70 -8.53 -6.35 6.77
C GLU A 70 -8.02 -4.92 6.97
N ILE A 71 -8.09 -4.11 5.90
CA ILE A 71 -7.70 -2.70 5.92
C ILE A 71 -8.59 -1.92 6.88
N LYS A 72 -9.90 -2.15 6.83
CA LYS A 72 -10.87 -1.52 7.73
C LYS A 72 -10.62 -1.91 9.18
N ASN A 73 -10.40 -3.21 9.45
CA ASN A 73 -10.14 -3.72 10.80
C ASN A 73 -8.87 -3.09 11.40
N PHE A 74 -7.80 -2.98 10.60
CA PHE A 74 -6.58 -2.29 11.00
C PHE A 74 -6.85 -0.81 11.31
N ALA A 75 -7.57 -0.12 10.42
CA ALA A 75 -7.88 1.29 10.58
C ALA A 75 -8.70 1.57 11.86
N THR A 76 -9.64 0.69 12.22
CA THR A 76 -10.38 0.75 13.48
C THR A 76 -9.48 0.45 14.68
N LYS A 77 -8.68 -0.62 14.63
CA LYS A 77 -7.75 -1.00 15.70
C LYS A 77 -6.81 0.14 16.10
N TYR A 78 -6.31 0.89 15.11
CA TYR A 78 -5.36 1.98 15.30
C TYR A 78 -6.01 3.37 15.35
N ASN A 79 -7.33 3.47 15.41
CA ASN A 79 -8.08 4.75 15.44
C ASN A 79 -7.69 5.73 14.32
N ILE A 80 -7.41 5.20 13.12
CA ILE A 80 -7.03 6.00 11.94
C ILE A 80 -8.27 6.68 11.34
N LEU A 81 -9.40 5.98 11.38
CA LEU A 81 -10.70 6.48 10.94
C LEU A 81 -11.54 6.77 12.20
N LYS A 82 -11.38 7.96 12.76
CA LYS A 82 -12.32 8.49 13.77
C LYS A 82 -13.54 9.09 13.08
#